data_AF-A0ABD0R5N3-F1
#
_entry.id   AF-A0ABD0R5N3-F1
#
_cell.length_a   1.000
_cell.length_b   1.000
_cell.length_c   1.000
_cell.angle_alpha   90.00
_cell.angle_beta   90.00
_cell.angle_gamma   90.00
#
_symmetry.space_group_name_H-M   'P 1'
#
loop_
_entity.id
_entity.type
_entity.pdbx_description
1 polymer ?
#
loop_
_entity_poly.entity_id
_entity_poly.type
_entity_poly.pdbx_seq_one_letter_code
_entity_poly.pdbx_strand_id
1 'polypeptide(L)'
;CTNQPDMVHYLTENSHKAADLRRQDSRGNTVLHALVRIADNTRDNTRFVTKMYDLLLIKCAKLYPDCNLENVLNNDGMSPLMMAAKLGKIGVGDHFTSAVPLSEQGKVFQHIIRREIKDEEARHLSRKFKDWAYGPVYSNLYDLSSLDTCGEEVSVLEILVYNSRIE
;
A
#
# COMPACT_ATOMS: atom_id res chain seq x y z
N CYS A 1 -5.92 -12.12 2.50
CA CYS A 1 -4.74 -12.90 2.95
C CYS A 1 -4.62 -14.28 2.28
N THR A 2 -5.71 -14.99 1.99
CA THR A 2 -5.70 -16.35 1.40
C THR A 2 -5.76 -16.38 -0.14
N ASN A 3 -5.61 -15.23 -0.80
CA ASN A 3 -5.75 -15.11 -2.26
C ASN A 3 -7.11 -15.61 -2.82
N GLN A 4 -8.22 -15.28 -2.15
CA GLN A 4 -9.59 -15.65 -2.55
C GLN A 4 -10.43 -14.39 -2.85
N PRO A 5 -10.33 -13.80 -4.06
CA PRO A 5 -11.08 -12.60 -4.41
C PRO A 5 -12.60 -12.83 -4.44
N ASP A 6 -13.06 -14.01 -4.85
CA ASP A 6 -14.49 -14.32 -4.93
C ASP A 6 -15.17 -14.25 -3.56
N MET A 7 -14.47 -14.71 -2.51
CA MET A 7 -14.93 -14.58 -1.13
C MET A 7 -14.98 -13.12 -0.69
N VAL A 8 -14.04 -12.29 -1.12
CA VAL A 8 -14.05 -10.85 -0.84
C VAL A 8 -15.26 -10.19 -1.49
N HIS A 9 -15.57 -10.52 -2.75
CA HIS A 9 -16.78 -10.04 -3.43
C HIS A 9 -18.04 -10.46 -2.67
N TYR A 10 -18.17 -11.76 -2.37
CA TYR A 10 -19.31 -12.29 -1.62
C TYR A 10 -19.50 -11.59 -0.28
N LEU A 11 -18.43 -11.40 0.51
CA LEU A 11 -18.51 -10.77 1.83
C LEU A 11 -18.87 -9.29 1.77
N THR A 12 -18.43 -8.58 0.73
CA THR A 12 -18.65 -7.13 0.61
C THR A 12 -19.98 -6.77 -0.06
N GLU A 13 -20.58 -7.68 -0.84
CA GLU A 13 -21.86 -7.47 -1.55
C GLU A 13 -23.03 -8.22 -0.91
N ASN A 14 -22.81 -8.90 0.21
CA ASN A 14 -23.84 -9.71 0.87
C ASN A 14 -25.03 -8.84 1.34
N SER A 15 -26.24 -9.22 0.93
CA SER A 15 -27.49 -8.51 1.28
C SER A 15 -27.89 -8.66 2.76
N HIS A 16 -27.45 -9.72 3.44
CA HIS A 16 -27.78 -9.94 4.85
C HIS A 16 -26.85 -9.16 5.78
N LYS A 17 -25.54 -9.26 5.54
CA LYS A 17 -24.52 -8.57 6.34
C LYS A 17 -23.27 -8.35 5.50
N ALA A 18 -23.15 -7.17 4.91
CA ALA A 18 -21.95 -6.76 4.21
C ALA A 18 -20.79 -6.53 5.20
N ALA A 19 -19.60 -6.97 4.81
CA ALA A 19 -18.37 -6.70 5.52
C ALA A 19 -17.93 -5.25 5.32
N ASP A 20 -17.78 -4.50 6.42
CA ASP A 20 -17.22 -3.14 6.38
C ASP A 20 -15.70 -3.18 6.21
N LEU A 21 -15.22 -2.72 5.04
CA LEU A 21 -13.79 -2.68 4.70
C LEU A 21 -12.97 -1.71 5.57
N ARG A 22 -13.63 -0.75 6.23
CA ARG A 22 -12.99 0.25 7.09
C ARG A 22 -12.74 -0.25 8.51
N ARG A 23 -13.27 -1.45 8.84
CA ARG A 23 -13.13 -2.03 10.18
C ARG A 23 -11.68 -2.34 10.50
N GLN A 24 -11.23 -1.89 11.68
CA GLN A 24 -9.92 -2.20 12.23
C GLN A 24 -9.97 -3.38 13.21
N ASP A 25 -8.86 -4.12 13.31
CA ASP A 25 -8.62 -5.14 14.34
C ASP A 25 -8.29 -4.51 15.71
N SER A 26 -7.95 -5.33 16.71
CA SER A 26 -7.57 -4.86 18.06
C SER A 26 -6.29 -4.03 18.11
N ARG A 27 -5.48 -4.06 17.05
CA ARG A 27 -4.24 -3.28 16.91
C ARG A 27 -4.41 -2.06 16.01
N GLY A 28 -5.64 -1.74 15.59
CA GLY A 28 -5.92 -0.66 14.67
C GLY A 28 -5.57 -0.99 13.21
N ASN A 29 -5.21 -2.22 12.88
CA ASN A 29 -4.88 -2.58 11.50
C ASN A 29 -6.16 -2.77 10.68
N THR A 30 -6.21 -2.11 9.53
CA THR A 30 -7.18 -2.41 8.46
C THR A 30 -6.75 -3.62 7.65
N VAL A 31 -7.59 -4.05 6.70
CA VAL A 31 -7.25 -5.12 5.75
C VAL A 31 -5.98 -4.80 4.94
N LEU A 32 -5.71 -3.53 4.63
CA LEU A 32 -4.51 -3.12 3.88
C LEU A 32 -3.24 -3.31 4.71
N HIS A 33 -3.27 -2.95 6.00
CA HIS A 33 -2.17 -3.21 6.93
C HIS A 33 -1.89 -4.72 7.05
N ALA A 34 -2.95 -5.53 7.17
CA ALA A 34 -2.80 -6.98 7.22
C ALA A 34 -2.18 -7.54 5.93
N LEU A 35 -2.57 -7.03 4.75
CA LEU A 35 -1.95 -7.40 3.48
C LEU A 35 -0.47 -7.03 3.40
N VAL A 36 -0.12 -5.81 3.83
CA VAL A 36 1.27 -5.35 3.90
C VAL A 36 2.09 -6.22 4.86
N ARG A 37 1.50 -6.65 5.98
CA ARG A 37 2.17 -7.48 6.99
C ARG A 37 2.45 -8.91 6.53
N ILE A 38 1.61 -9.49 5.68
CA ILE A 38 1.82 -10.85 5.14
C ILE A 38 2.67 -10.85 3.85
N ALA A 39 2.93 -9.67 3.28
CA ALA A 39 3.73 -9.56 2.07
C ALA A 39 5.16 -9.98 2.35
N ASP A 40 5.68 -10.88 1.52
CA ASP A 40 7.10 -11.23 1.47
C ASP A 40 7.70 -10.81 0.12
N ASN A 41 9.02 -10.95 -0.02
CA ASN A 41 9.75 -10.60 -1.24
C ASN A 41 9.64 -11.68 -2.34
N THR A 42 8.82 -12.72 -2.17
CA THR A 42 8.60 -13.72 -3.23
C THR A 42 7.72 -13.14 -4.33
N ARG A 43 8.01 -13.51 -5.58
CA ARG A 43 7.32 -12.99 -6.76
C ARG A 43 5.83 -13.32 -6.75
N ASP A 44 5.46 -14.53 -6.32
CA ASP A 44 4.08 -14.99 -6.33
C ASP A 44 3.26 -14.34 -5.22
N ASN A 45 3.82 -14.19 -4.02
CA ASN A 45 3.14 -13.50 -2.92
C ASN A 45 2.90 -12.03 -3.25
N THR A 46 3.95 -11.33 -3.68
CA THR A 46 3.83 -9.93 -4.11
C THR A 46 2.73 -9.76 -5.16
N ARG A 47 2.70 -10.61 -6.19
CA ARG A 47 1.74 -10.48 -7.30
C ARG A 47 0.29 -10.56 -6.83
N PHE A 48 -0.03 -11.44 -5.89
CA PHE A 48 -1.41 -11.51 -5.39
C PHE A 48 -1.69 -10.39 -4.39
N VAL A 49 -0.72 -10.02 -3.53
CA VAL A 49 -0.91 -8.96 -2.54
C VAL A 49 -1.22 -7.65 -3.24
N THR A 50 -0.46 -7.27 -4.26
CA THR A 50 -0.69 -6.01 -5.00
C THR A 50 -2.04 -6.01 -5.71
N LYS A 51 -2.42 -7.12 -6.35
CA LYS A 51 -3.75 -7.27 -6.97
C LYS A 51 -4.89 -7.17 -5.95
N MET A 52 -4.75 -7.83 -4.81
CA MET A 52 -5.76 -7.81 -3.74
C MET A 52 -5.84 -6.42 -3.10
N TYR A 53 -4.70 -5.75 -2.95
CA TYR A 53 -4.61 -4.39 -2.44
C TYR A 53 -5.40 -3.44 -3.34
N ASP A 54 -5.14 -3.45 -4.65
CA ASP A 54 -5.85 -2.61 -5.62
C ASP A 54 -7.35 -2.93 -5.67
N LEU A 55 -7.71 -4.23 -5.65
CA LEU A 55 -9.10 -4.66 -5.64
C LEU A 55 -9.86 -4.08 -4.44
N LEU A 56 -9.31 -4.21 -3.24
CA LEU A 56 -9.93 -3.71 -2.01
C LEU A 56 -10.00 -2.20 -1.99
N LEU A 57 -8.95 -1.52 -2.47
CA LEU A 57 -8.89 -0.07 -2.50
C LEU A 57 -9.96 0.51 -3.44
N ILE A 58 -10.04 0.00 -4.67
CA ILE A 58 -11.06 0.42 -5.64
C ILE A 58 -12.47 0.09 -5.12
N LYS A 59 -12.67 -1.11 -4.56
CA LYS A 59 -13.98 -1.52 -4.02
C LYS A 59 -14.41 -0.64 -2.85
N CYS A 60 -13.48 -0.26 -1.98
CA CYS A 60 -13.75 0.67 -0.89
C CYS A 60 -14.15 2.05 -1.41
N ALA A 61 -13.46 2.58 -2.42
CA ALA A 61 -13.79 3.87 -3.02
C ALA A 61 -15.20 3.89 -3.62
N LYS A 62 -15.62 2.78 -4.24
CA LYS A 62 -16.97 2.62 -4.81
C LYS A 62 -18.06 2.52 -3.76
N LEU A 63 -17.81 1.79 -2.67
CA LEU A 63 -18.76 1.62 -1.58
C LEU A 63 -18.85 2.85 -0.67
N TYR A 64 -17.73 3.57 -0.50
CA TYR A 64 -17.57 4.69 0.41
C TYR A 64 -16.76 5.82 -0.25
N PRO A 65 -17.37 6.66 -1.11
CA PRO A 65 -16.66 7.70 -1.86
C PRO A 65 -15.90 8.71 -0.99
N ASP A 66 -16.39 8.98 0.22
CA ASP A 66 -15.78 9.95 1.14
C ASP A 66 -14.62 9.36 1.97
N CYS A 67 -14.26 8.09 1.76
CA CYS A 67 -13.28 7.38 2.58
C CYS A 67 -12.07 6.91 1.77
N ASN A 68 -10.88 7.35 2.17
CA ASN A 68 -9.63 6.79 1.69
C ASN A 68 -9.07 5.76 2.71
N LEU A 69 -9.13 4.48 2.36
CA LEU A 69 -8.68 3.38 3.21
C LEU A 69 -7.18 3.43 3.52
N GLU A 70 -6.37 4.11 2.68
CA GLU A 70 -4.94 4.28 2.92
C GLU A 70 -4.61 5.35 3.96
N ASN A 71 -5.52 6.29 4.22
CA ASN A 71 -5.31 7.34 5.21
C ASN A 71 -5.64 6.88 6.64
N VAL A 72 -6.24 5.70 6.80
CA VAL A 72 -6.56 5.15 8.11
C VAL A 72 -5.26 4.72 8.79
N LEU A 73 -4.97 5.29 9.96
CA LEU A 73 -3.79 4.97 10.77
C LEU A 73 -4.10 3.83 11.74
N ASN A 74 -3.11 2.98 11.99
CA ASN A 74 -3.18 1.97 13.05
C ASN A 74 -2.88 2.58 14.44
N ASN A 75 -2.90 1.75 15.50
CA ASN A 75 -2.62 2.22 16.87
C ASN A 75 -1.19 2.75 17.06
N ASP A 76 -0.27 2.41 16.15
CA ASP A 76 1.11 2.92 16.12
C ASP A 76 1.22 4.23 15.32
N GLY A 77 0.10 4.81 14.86
CA GLY A 77 0.07 6.01 14.04
C GLY A 77 0.56 5.80 12.60
N MET A 78 0.66 4.56 12.11
CA MET A 78 1.17 4.25 10.77
C MET A 78 0.03 3.98 9.79
N SER A 79 0.14 4.54 8.58
CA SER A 79 -0.66 4.14 7.43
C SER A 79 -0.12 2.83 6.80
N PRO A 80 -0.87 2.17 5.90
CA PRO A 80 -0.38 1.00 5.18
C PRO A 80 0.91 1.29 4.39
N LEU A 81 1.05 2.50 3.84
CA LEU A 81 2.27 2.95 3.15
C LEU A 81 3.45 3.06 4.13
N MET A 82 3.26 3.73 5.27
CA MET A 82 4.29 3.89 6.29
C MET A 82 4.73 2.53 6.84
N MET A 83 3.77 1.63 7.07
CA MET A 83 4.03 0.26 7.47
C MET A 83 4.81 -0.50 6.39
N ALA A 84 4.47 -0.32 5.11
CA ALA A 84 5.20 -0.94 4.00
C ALA A 84 6.63 -0.41 3.88
N ALA A 85 6.87 0.88 4.17
CA ALA A 85 8.21 1.45 4.22
C ALA A 85 9.01 0.90 5.40
N LYS A 86 8.38 0.76 6.57
CA LYS A 86 9.01 0.22 7.79
C LYS A 86 9.33 -1.27 7.69
N LEU A 87 8.39 -2.08 7.19
CA LEU A 87 8.56 -3.53 7.03
C LEU A 87 9.40 -3.88 5.79
N GLY A 88 9.19 -3.14 4.71
CA GLY A 88 9.79 -3.37 3.41
C GLY A 88 11.20 -2.83 3.29
N LYS A 89 12.06 -3.08 4.28
CA LYS A 89 13.51 -2.82 4.19
C LYS A 89 13.96 -3.08 2.76
N ILE A 90 14.47 -2.03 2.14
CA ILE A 90 15.51 -2.12 1.12
C ILE A 90 16.69 -2.76 1.86
N GLY A 91 16.79 -4.09 1.85
CA GLY A 91 17.71 -4.95 2.60
C GLY A 91 18.81 -4.31 3.45
N VAL A 92 18.49 -3.92 4.68
CA VAL A 92 19.50 -3.69 5.73
C VAL A 92 19.08 -4.46 6.98
N GLY A 93 19.13 -5.79 6.92
CA GLY A 93 18.91 -6.67 8.08
C GLY A 93 19.88 -7.84 8.04
N ASP A 94 20.99 -7.69 8.77
CA ASP A 94 21.85 -8.62 9.52
C ASP A 94 22.18 -10.04 9.03
N HIS A 95 21.74 -10.46 7.85
CA HIS A 95 22.21 -11.69 7.22
C HIS A 95 22.68 -11.41 5.80
N PHE A 96 23.99 -11.31 5.67
CA PHE A 96 24.75 -11.34 4.41
C PHE A 96 24.66 -12.73 3.72
N THR A 97 23.47 -13.32 3.65
CA THR A 97 23.26 -14.65 3.03
C THR A 97 22.17 -14.56 1.98
N SER A 98 22.62 -14.69 0.73
CA SER A 98 21.86 -14.70 -0.52
C SER A 98 21.49 -13.33 -1.10
N ALA A 99 22.17 -12.99 -2.19
CA ALA A 99 21.99 -11.79 -2.99
C ALA A 99 20.59 -11.77 -3.65
N VAL A 100 19.57 -11.33 -2.92
CA VAL A 100 18.30 -10.90 -3.52
C VAL A 100 18.49 -9.45 -3.98
N PRO A 101 18.42 -9.17 -5.29
CA PRO A 101 18.62 -7.82 -5.82
C PRO A 101 17.71 -6.78 -5.15
N LEU A 102 18.18 -5.54 -4.98
CA LEU A 102 17.34 -4.42 -4.50
C LEU A 102 16.04 -4.26 -5.31
N SER A 103 16.05 -4.64 -6.60
CA SER A 103 14.87 -4.63 -7.48
C SER A 103 13.78 -5.61 -7.05
N GLU A 104 14.12 -6.59 -6.21
CA GLU A 104 13.21 -7.63 -5.74
C GLU A 104 12.64 -7.37 -4.33
N GLN A 105 13.10 -6.32 -3.65
CA GLN A 105 12.69 -5.98 -2.27
C GLN A 105 11.69 -4.81 -2.25
N GLY A 106 10.78 -4.82 -1.26
CA GLY A 106 9.84 -3.72 -1.05
C GLY A 106 8.82 -3.55 -2.19
N LYS A 107 8.47 -4.64 -2.88
CA LYS A 107 7.59 -4.56 -4.07
C LYS A 107 6.20 -4.03 -3.77
N VAL A 108 5.65 -4.27 -2.59
CA VAL A 108 4.36 -3.68 -2.16
C VAL A 108 4.50 -2.18 -1.96
N PHE A 109 5.58 -1.71 -1.32
CA PHE A 109 5.88 -0.29 -1.20
C PHE A 109 6.02 0.38 -2.57
N GLN A 110 6.82 -0.20 -3.47
CA GLN A 110 6.97 0.29 -4.85
C GLN A 110 5.64 0.31 -5.61
N HIS A 111 4.80 -0.71 -5.43
CA HIS A 111 3.49 -0.80 -6.04
C HIS A 111 2.58 0.34 -5.59
N ILE A 112 2.52 0.62 -4.28
CA ILE A 112 1.71 1.72 -3.74
C ILE A 112 2.16 3.07 -4.32
N ILE A 113 3.47 3.33 -4.39
CA ILE A 113 4.03 4.60 -4.91
C ILE A 113 3.78 4.77 -6.42
N ARG A 114 3.91 3.69 -7.20
CA ARG A 114 3.78 3.72 -8.66
C ARG A 114 2.37 3.43 -9.15
N ARG A 115 1.38 3.35 -8.25
CA ARG A 115 0.02 2.95 -8.57
C ARG A 115 -0.65 3.95 -9.52
N GLU A 116 -1.21 3.40 -10.59
CA GLU A 116 -2.02 4.10 -11.59
C GLU A 116 -3.33 3.33 -11.76
N ILE A 117 -4.44 3.92 -11.32
CA ILE A 117 -5.78 3.33 -11.40
C ILE A 117 -6.48 3.86 -12.64
N LYS A 118 -6.96 2.94 -13.49
CA LYS A 118 -7.69 3.27 -14.73
C LYS A 118 -9.19 3.46 -14.53
N ASP A 119 -9.71 3.00 -13.39
CA ASP A 119 -11.11 3.16 -13.02
C ASP A 119 -11.36 4.63 -12.65
N GLU A 120 -12.26 5.30 -13.36
CA GLU A 120 -12.50 6.74 -13.21
C GLU A 120 -13.07 7.09 -11.82
N GLU A 121 -13.86 6.22 -11.20
CA GLU A 121 -14.45 6.45 -9.87
C GLU A 121 -13.36 6.41 -8.77
N ALA A 122 -12.33 5.59 -8.97
CA ALA A 122 -11.21 5.43 -8.04
C ALA A 122 -9.92 6.12 -8.51
N ARG A 123 -9.97 6.91 -9.59
CA ARG A 123 -8.78 7.53 -10.21
C ARG A 123 -8.05 8.48 -9.27
N HIS A 124 -8.79 9.15 -8.39
CA HIS A 124 -8.26 10.04 -7.35
C HIS A 124 -7.34 9.34 -6.34
N LEU A 125 -7.36 8.00 -6.27
CA LEU A 125 -6.47 7.20 -5.44
C LEU A 125 -5.18 6.80 -6.17
N SER A 126 -4.97 7.24 -7.42
CA SER A 126 -3.69 7.05 -8.11
C SER A 126 -2.61 7.90 -7.47
N ARG A 127 -1.37 7.40 -7.45
CA ARG A 127 -0.20 8.15 -6.94
C ARG A 127 0.79 8.52 -8.01
N LYS A 128 0.68 7.89 -9.19
CA LYS A 128 1.43 8.24 -10.38
C LYS A 128 0.46 8.70 -11.46
N PHE A 129 0.70 9.91 -11.97
CA PHE A 129 -0.06 10.49 -13.08
C PHE A 129 0.86 10.77 -14.25
N LYS A 130 0.43 10.43 -15.46
CA LYS A 130 1.14 10.82 -16.67
C LYS A 130 0.73 12.25 -17.03
N ASP A 131 1.67 13.17 -16.97
CA ASP A 131 1.46 14.59 -17.24
C ASP A 131 1.51 14.84 -18.76
N TRP A 132 2.63 14.53 -19.40
CA TRP A 132 2.78 14.59 -20.86
C TRP A 132 3.77 13.56 -21.39
N ALA A 133 3.71 13.32 -22.70
CA ALA A 133 4.71 12.52 -23.42
C ALA A 133 4.94 13.07 -24.82
N TYR A 134 6.22 13.20 -25.18
CA TYR A 134 6.70 13.59 -26.50
C TYR A 134 7.73 12.56 -26.98
N GLY A 135 7.28 11.61 -27.81
CA GLY A 135 8.11 10.50 -28.25
C GLY A 135 8.70 9.71 -27.07
N PRO A 136 10.04 9.58 -26.96
CA PRO A 136 10.68 8.86 -25.85
C PRO A 136 10.70 9.66 -24.53
N VAL A 137 10.42 10.97 -24.55
CA VAL A 137 10.44 11.83 -23.36
C VAL A 137 9.05 11.87 -22.75
N TYR A 138 8.94 11.59 -21.46
CA TYR A 138 7.67 11.65 -20.74
C TYR A 138 7.85 12.26 -19.35
N SER A 139 6.82 12.96 -18.89
CA SER A 139 6.72 13.50 -17.54
C SER A 139 5.67 12.71 -16.76
N ASN A 140 6.03 12.30 -15.54
CA ASN A 140 5.08 11.73 -14.59
C ASN A 140 5.09 12.57 -13.32
N LEU A 141 3.91 12.83 -12.79
CA LEU A 141 3.71 13.45 -11.49
C LEU A 141 3.49 12.37 -10.44
N TYR A 142 4.19 12.48 -9.31
CA TYR A 142 4.04 11.58 -8.17
C TYR A 142 3.43 12.34 -6.99
N ASP A 143 2.47 11.72 -6.32
CA ASP A 143 1.87 12.23 -5.09
C ASP A 143 2.82 12.08 -3.90
N LEU A 144 3.23 13.21 -3.33
CA LEU A 144 4.15 13.29 -2.20
C LEU A 144 3.47 13.21 -0.83
N SER A 145 2.15 13.07 -0.78
CA SER A 145 1.42 12.91 0.47
C SER A 145 1.99 11.76 1.30
N SER A 146 2.25 12.01 2.58
CA SER A 146 2.92 11.08 3.51
C SER A 146 4.38 10.73 3.18
N LEU A 147 4.90 11.05 1.98
CA LEU A 147 6.31 10.86 1.63
C LEU A 147 7.18 11.94 2.26
N ASP A 148 6.77 13.18 2.06
CA ASP A 148 7.43 14.39 2.51
C ASP A 148 6.39 15.27 3.21
N THR A 149 6.34 15.16 4.54
CA THR A 149 5.40 15.92 5.38
C THR A 149 6.08 17.19 5.85
N CYS A 150 5.49 18.34 5.50
CA CYS A 150 5.93 19.63 6.03
C CYS A 150 5.29 19.82 7.42
N GLY A 151 6.04 19.55 8.50
CA GLY A 151 5.56 19.73 9.87
C GLY A 151 6.06 18.67 10.85
N GLU A 152 5.28 18.44 11.91
CA GLU A 152 5.61 17.52 13.01
C GLU A 152 5.14 16.07 12.77
N GLU A 153 4.45 15.81 11.65
CA GLU A 153 4.01 14.45 11.29
C GLU A 153 5.17 13.64 10.72
N VAL A 154 5.31 12.39 11.17
CA VAL A 154 6.39 11.48 10.73
C VAL A 154 6.24 11.17 9.24
N SER A 155 7.27 11.46 8.45
CA SER A 155 7.27 11.19 7.01
C SER A 155 7.75 9.76 6.68
N VAL A 156 7.37 9.23 5.52
CA VAL A 156 7.95 7.96 5.03
C VAL A 156 9.45 8.07 4.84
N LEU A 157 9.96 9.22 4.39
CA LEU A 157 11.41 9.43 4.24
C LEU A 157 12.13 9.37 5.60
N GLU A 158 11.54 9.96 6.64
CA GLU A 158 12.04 9.84 8.01
C GLU A 158 11.98 8.40 8.52
N ILE A 159 10.92 7.66 8.22
CA ILE A 159 10.85 6.24 8.59
C ILE A 159 11.99 5.48 7.93
N LEU A 160 12.23 5.69 6.64
CA LEU A 160 13.30 5.00 5.90
C LEU A 160 14.70 5.36 6.43
N VAL A 161 14.92 6.62 6.80
CA VAL A 161 16.23 7.09 7.28
C VAL A 161 16.45 6.78 8.77
N TYR A 162 15.49 7.08 9.63
CA TYR A 162 15.66 7.03 11.09
C TYR A 162 15.19 5.72 11.73
N ASN A 163 14.19 5.01 11.19
CA ASN A 163 13.89 3.65 11.67
C ASN A 163 14.94 2.62 11.18
N SER A 164 15.95 3.04 10.42
CA SER A 164 17.13 2.21 10.10
C SER A 164 18.07 2.00 11.31
N ARG A 165 17.79 2.65 12.44
CA ARG A 165 18.47 2.41 13.72
C ARG A 165 17.44 2.19 14.82
N ILE A 166 17.36 0.95 15.31
CA ILE A 166 17.12 0.56 16.72
C ILE A 166 17.38 -0.96 16.73
N GLU A 167 18.54 -1.31 17.30
CA GLU A 167 19.01 -2.57 17.92
C GLU A 167 18.61 -3.94 17.36
#